data_AF-X1MJR3-F1
#
_entry.id   AF-X1MJR3-F1
#
_cell.length_a   1.000
_cell.length_b   1.000
_cell.length_c   1.000
_cell.angle_alpha   90.00
_cell.angle_beta   90.00
_cell.angle_gamma   90.00
#
_symmetry.space_group_name_H-M   'P 1'
#
loop_
_entity.id
_entity.type
_entity.pdbx_description
1 polymer ?
#
loop_
_entity_poly.entity_id
_entity_poly.type
_entity_poly.pdbx_seq_one_letter_code
_entity_poly.pdbx_strand_id
1 'polypeptide(L)'
;MRNYIDSFLAYMKIERIACPSTIYDYSKELIRFFNFLSLRNILDINLISTRIVRQYFYYAKEKRGLGPSTISKIIATVKSFFNYLEEEDITIKNPTRKIKVPKKINKIPS
;
A
#
# COMPACT_ATOMS: atom_id res chain seq x y z
N MET A 1 -14.43 -0.91 -0.62
CA MET A 1 -12.97 -0.66 -0.42
C MET A 1 -12.66 0.30 0.73
N ARG A 2 -13.41 1.39 0.93
CA ARG A 2 -13.16 2.34 2.04
C ARG A 2 -13.13 1.70 3.42
N ASN A 3 -14.06 0.78 3.70
CA ASN A 3 -14.10 0.05 4.97
C ASN A 3 -12.78 -0.69 5.27
N TYR A 4 -12.13 -1.28 4.27
CA TYR A 4 -10.83 -1.95 4.48
C TYR A 4 -9.72 -0.96 4.86
N ILE A 5 -9.73 0.24 4.28
CA ILE A 5 -8.79 1.30 4.65
C ILE A 5 -9.02 1.70 6.10
N ASP A 6 -10.28 1.96 6.47
CA ASP A 6 -10.63 2.42 7.81
C ASP A 6 -10.26 1.38 8.88
N SER A 7 -10.55 0.09 8.65
CA SER A 7 -10.14 -1.01 9.53
C SER A 7 -8.61 -1.10 9.66
N PHE A 8 -7.88 -1.01 8.54
CA PHE A 8 -6.43 -1.02 8.57
C PHE A 8 -5.83 0.21 9.30
N LEU A 9 -6.40 1.40 9.13
CA LEU A 9 -5.93 2.60 9.83
C LEU A 9 -6.22 2.52 11.33
N ALA A 10 -7.35 1.91 11.72
CA ALA A 10 -7.65 1.63 13.12
C ALA A 10 -6.64 0.64 13.72
N TYR A 11 -6.32 -0.44 13.01
CA TYR A 11 -5.26 -1.39 13.36
C TYR A 11 -3.90 -0.69 13.55
N MET A 12 -3.51 0.16 12.58
CA MET A 12 -2.27 0.93 12.66
C MET A 12 -2.23 1.85 13.88
N LYS A 13 -3.36 2.44 14.25
CA LYS A 13 -3.48 3.34 15.41
C LYS A 13 -3.40 2.58 16.74
N ILE A 14 -4.14 1.49 16.85
CA ILE A 14 -4.35 0.79 18.13
C ILE A 14 -3.22 -0.20 18.38
N GLU A 15 -2.93 -1.08 17.42
CA GLU A 15 -1.99 -2.19 17.61
C GLU A 15 -0.56 -1.81 17.27
N ARG A 16 -0.36 -1.01 16.22
CA ARG A 16 0.98 -0.56 15.81
C ARG A 16 1.41 0.75 16.45
N ILE A 17 0.54 1.40 17.22
CA ILE A 17 0.78 2.69 17.91
C ILE A 17 1.42 3.70 16.94
N ALA A 18 0.94 3.70 15.68
CA ALA A 18 1.49 4.57 14.66
C ALA A 18 1.14 6.03 14.96
N CYS A 19 2.10 6.94 14.78
CA CYS A 19 1.85 8.35 15.01
C CYS A 19 0.86 8.92 13.97
N PRO A 20 0.12 10.01 14.29
CA PRO A 20 -0.93 10.55 13.43
C PRO A 20 -0.45 10.90 12.01
N SER A 21 0.79 11.39 11.87
CA SER A 21 1.39 11.68 10.56
C SER A 21 1.59 10.43 9.72
N THR A 22 2.02 9.32 10.33
CA THR A 22 2.15 8.02 9.65
C THR A 22 0.78 7.51 9.20
N ILE A 23 -0.23 7.56 10.08
CA ILE A 23 -1.61 7.15 9.73
C ILE A 23 -2.13 7.97 8.54
N TYR A 24 -1.92 9.28 8.58
CA TYR A 24 -2.33 10.19 7.51
C TYR A 24 -1.63 9.91 6.18
N ASP A 25 -0.32 9.64 6.21
CA ASP A 25 0.45 9.29 5.01
C ASP A 25 -0.03 7.95 4.41
N TYR A 26 -0.27 6.94 5.25
CA TYR A 26 -0.83 5.66 4.80
C TYR A 26 -2.23 5.83 4.21
N SER A 27 -3.10 6.60 4.87
CA SER A 27 -4.45 6.91 4.39
C SER A 27 -4.41 7.52 2.99
N LYS A 28 -3.63 8.59 2.79
CA LYS A 28 -3.53 9.27 1.50
C LYS A 28 -3.01 8.36 0.40
N GLU A 29 -2.02 7.52 0.70
CA GLU A 29 -1.44 6.65 -0.32
C GLU A 29 -2.37 5.48 -0.67
N LEU A 30 -3.09 4.93 0.30
CA LEU A 30 -4.11 3.90 0.04
C LEU A 30 -5.28 4.45 -0.77
N ILE A 31 -5.75 5.66 -0.46
CA ILE A 31 -6.79 6.32 -1.27
C ILE A 31 -6.33 6.48 -2.73
N ARG A 32 -5.09 6.90 -2.98
CA ARG A 32 -4.54 7.01 -4.35
C ARG A 32 -4.47 5.66 -5.04
N PHE A 33 -4.03 4.62 -4.34
CA PHE A 33 -3.99 3.26 -4.87
C PHE A 33 -5.38 2.78 -5.28
N PHE A 34 -6.36 2.93 -4.40
CA PHE A 34 -7.73 2.51 -4.70
C PHE A 34 -8.40 3.35 -5.78
N ASN A 35 -8.13 4.65 -5.86
CA ASN A 35 -8.59 5.47 -6.99
C ASN A 35 -8.03 4.96 -8.33
N PHE A 36 -6.75 4.56 -8.37
CA PHE A 36 -6.16 3.95 -9.56
C PHE A 36 -6.86 2.64 -9.96
N LEU A 37 -7.30 1.84 -8.99
CA LEU A 37 -8.06 0.60 -9.24
C LEU A 37 -9.49 0.88 -9.71
N SER A 38 -10.18 1.82 -9.08
CA SER A 38 -11.54 2.22 -9.44
C SER A 38 -11.64 2.73 -10.88
N LEU A 39 -10.64 3.52 -11.33
CA LEU A 39 -10.56 3.97 -12.73
C LEU A 39 -10.41 2.82 -13.74
N ARG A 40 -10.10 1.61 -13.28
CA ARG A 40 -9.96 0.39 -14.08
C ARG A 40 -11.08 -0.62 -13.79
N ASN A 41 -12.15 -0.20 -13.11
CA ASN A 41 -13.28 -1.04 -12.67
C ASN A 41 -12.87 -2.23 -11.79
N ILE A 42 -11.77 -2.11 -11.04
CA ILE A 42 -11.34 -3.14 -10.07
C ILE A 42 -11.86 -2.71 -8.70
N LEU A 43 -13.02 -3.25 -8.30
CA LEU A 43 -13.73 -2.87 -7.07
C LEU A 43 -13.71 -3.95 -5.98
N ASP A 44 -13.35 -5.18 -6.33
CA ASP A 44 -13.16 -6.31 -5.42
C ASP A 44 -11.68 -6.48 -5.07
N ILE A 45 -11.40 -6.63 -3.77
CA ILE A 45 -10.06 -6.84 -3.23
C ILE A 45 -9.44 -8.15 -3.73
N ASN A 46 -10.24 -9.19 -3.94
CA ASN A 46 -9.78 -10.51 -4.36
C ASN A 46 -9.40 -10.55 -5.85
N LEU A 47 -9.87 -9.60 -6.65
CA LEU A 47 -9.48 -9.44 -8.05
C LEU A 47 -8.11 -8.76 -8.21
N ILE A 48 -7.56 -8.19 -7.14
CA ILE A 48 -6.28 -7.50 -7.19
C ILE A 48 -5.14 -8.53 -7.29
N SER A 49 -4.51 -8.60 -8.45
CA SER A 49 -3.38 -9.48 -8.70
C SER A 49 -2.03 -8.77 -8.51
N THR A 50 -0.95 -9.54 -8.34
CA THR A 50 0.43 -9.00 -8.32
C THR A 50 0.75 -8.16 -9.57
N ARG A 51 0.16 -8.52 -10.73
CA ARG A 51 0.32 -7.74 -11.97
C ARG A 51 -0.30 -6.34 -11.83
N ILE A 52 -1.51 -6.24 -11.29
CA ILE A 52 -2.21 -4.97 -11.06
C ILE A 52 -1.42 -4.09 -10.08
N VAL A 53 -0.93 -4.67 -8.99
CA VAL A 53 -0.10 -3.93 -8.01
C VAL A 53 1.19 -3.40 -8.66
N ARG A 54 1.86 -4.20 -9.49
CA ARG A 54 3.04 -3.74 -10.25
C ARG A 54 2.71 -2.62 -11.25
N GLN A 55 1.54 -2.69 -11.91
CA GLN A 55 1.07 -1.62 -12.79
C GLN A 55 0.87 -0.31 -12.03
N TYR A 56 0.37 -0.36 -10.79
CA TYR A 56 0.27 0.83 -9.96
C TYR A 56 1.64 1.45 -9.65
N PHE A 57 2.63 0.64 -9.27
CA PHE A 57 3.97 1.17 -8.99
C PHE A 57 4.64 1.74 -10.25
N TYR A 58 4.44 1.10 -11.40
CA TYR A 58 4.89 1.63 -12.68
C TYR A 58 4.20 2.97 -13.00
N TYR A 59 2.89 3.06 -12.82
CA TYR A 59 2.14 4.32 -12.97
C TYR A 59 2.66 5.41 -12.01
N ALA A 60 2.90 5.07 -10.75
CA ALA A 60 3.43 6.01 -9.77
C ALA A 60 4.84 6.51 -10.13
N LYS A 61 5.67 5.66 -10.74
CA LYS A 61 7.00 6.06 -11.19
C LYS A 61 6.93 6.92 -12.46
N GLU A 62 6.31 6.40 -13.52
CA GLU A 62 6.42 6.97 -14.86
C GLU A 62 5.40 8.10 -15.12
N LYS A 63 4.19 8.00 -14.56
CA LYS A 63 3.13 9.01 -14.78
C LYS A 63 3.09 10.08 -13.71
N ARG A 64 3.43 9.75 -12.46
CA ARG A 64 3.54 10.74 -11.36
C ARG A 64 4.96 11.28 -11.17
N GLY A 65 5.96 10.75 -11.89
CA GLY A 65 7.35 11.22 -11.84
C GLY A 65 8.01 11.03 -10.47
N LEU A 66 7.56 10.06 -9.67
CA LEU A 66 8.02 9.92 -8.29
C LEU A 66 9.40 9.27 -8.20
N GLY A 67 10.26 9.87 -7.37
CA GLY A 67 11.59 9.34 -7.09
C GLY A 67 11.58 7.98 -6.38
N PRO A 68 12.72 7.26 -6.41
CA PRO A 68 12.84 5.89 -5.91
C PRO A 68 12.50 5.76 -4.42
N SER A 69 12.90 6.72 -3.59
CA SER A 69 12.59 6.73 -2.16
C SER A 69 11.08 6.79 -1.88
N THR A 70 10.34 7.56 -2.67
CA THR A 70 8.88 7.67 -2.57
C THR A 70 8.22 6.38 -3.05
N ILE A 71 8.67 5.83 -4.18
CA ILE A 71 8.18 4.53 -4.67
C ILE A 71 8.38 3.43 -3.62
N SER A 72 9.55 3.35 -2.98
CA SER A 72 9.77 2.37 -1.91
C SER A 72 8.80 2.52 -0.74
N LYS A 73 8.48 3.76 -0.33
CA LYS A 73 7.45 4.02 0.70
C LYS A 73 6.07 3.54 0.24
N ILE A 74 5.68 3.84 -0.99
CA ILE A 74 4.39 3.41 -1.57
C ILE A 74 4.30 1.88 -1.58
N ILE A 75 5.36 1.19 -2.02
CA ILE A 75 5.40 -0.28 -2.00
C ILE A 75 5.26 -0.82 -0.58
N ALA A 76 5.96 -0.22 0.39
CA ALA A 76 5.86 -0.62 1.79
C ALA A 76 4.44 -0.43 2.36
N THR A 77 3.78 0.70 2.06
CA THR A 77 2.40 0.98 2.47
C THR A 77 1.42 -0.04 1.89
N VAL A 78 1.46 -0.27 0.58
CA VAL A 78 0.56 -1.23 -0.08
C VAL A 78 0.82 -2.65 0.44
N LYS A 79 2.08 -3.03 0.65
CA LYS A 79 2.44 -4.32 1.23
C LYS A 79 1.92 -4.48 2.66
N SER A 80 2.12 -3.49 3.52
CA SER A 80 1.62 -3.51 4.91
C SER A 80 0.10 -3.67 4.96
N PHE A 81 -0.62 -2.98 4.07
CA PHE A 81 -2.06 -3.08 3.96
C PHE A 81 -2.52 -4.50 3.57
N PHE A 82 -1.94 -5.10 2.52
CA PHE A 82 -2.32 -6.46 2.12
C PHE A 82 -1.84 -7.54 3.08
N ASN A 83 -0.77 -7.31 3.84
CA ASN A 83 -0.38 -8.19 4.93
C ASN A 83 -1.44 -8.18 6.03
N TYR A 84 -1.91 -6.99 6.45
CA TYR A 84 -3.00 -6.88 7.42
C TYR A 84 -4.27 -7.61 6.95
N LEU A 85 -4.69 -7.40 5.69
CA LEU A 85 -5.87 -8.09 5.16
C LEU A 85 -5.72 -9.62 5.13
N GLU A 86 -4.50 -10.12 4.98
CA GLU A 86 -4.19 -11.54 5.00
C GLU A 86 -4.11 -12.08 6.44
N GLU A 87 -3.58 -11.31 7.38
CA GLU A 87 -3.54 -11.63 8.81
C GLU A 87 -4.96 -11.71 9.41
N GLU A 88 -5.89 -10.88 8.92
CA GLU A 88 -7.29 -10.85 9.33
C GLU A 88 -8.21 -11.77 8.51
N ASP A 89 -7.67 -12.64 7.65
CA ASP A 89 -8.42 -13.53 6.75
C ASP A 89 -9.46 -12.81 5.84
N ILE A 90 -9.26 -11.51 5.57
CA ILE A 90 -10.15 -10.68 4.73
C ILE A 90 -9.90 -10.94 3.23
N THR A 91 -8.66 -11.25 2.86
CA THR A 91 -8.29 -11.58 1.47
C THR A 91 -7.85 -13.03 1.36
N ILE A 92 -8.27 -13.71 0.30
CA ILE A 92 -7.89 -15.10 0.03
C ILE A 92 -6.38 -15.20 -0.26
N LYS A 93 -5.81 -14.15 -0.85
CA LYS A 93 -4.41 -14.15 -1.29
C LYS A 93 -3.83 -12.77 -1.28
N ASN A 94 -2.70 -12.61 -0.60
CA ASN A 94 -1.95 -11.37 -0.64
C ASN A 94 -1.20 -11.19 -1.98
N PRO A 95 -1.57 -10.20 -2.82
CA PRO A 95 -0.95 -9.97 -4.11
C PRO A 95 0.47 -9.39 -4.02
N THR A 96 0.89 -8.98 -2.82
CA THR A 96 2.18 -8.31 -2.59
C THR A 96 3.28 -9.25 -2.08
N ARG A 97 2.98 -10.52 -1.75
CA ARG A 97 3.96 -11.49 -1.23
C ARG A 97 5.24 -11.57 -2.06
N LYS A 98 5.12 -11.59 -3.40
CA LYS A 98 6.24 -11.68 -4.35
C LYS A 98 6.85 -10.33 -4.72
N ILE A 99 6.40 -9.24 -4.09
CA ILE A 99 6.91 -7.89 -4.35
C ILE A 99 8.01 -7.58 -3.34
N LYS A 100 9.21 -7.32 -3.87
CA LYS A 100 10.36 -6.87 -3.09
C LYS A 100 10.24 -5.36 -2.89
N VAL A 101 10.25 -4.92 -1.63
CA VAL A 101 10.48 -3.52 -1.29
C VAL A 101 11.97 -3.26 -1.53
N PRO A 102 12.36 -2.28 -2.36
CA PRO A 102 13.75 -1.91 -2.48
C PRO A 102 14.26 -1.51 -1.09
N LYS A 103 15.31 -2.18 -0.59
CA LYS A 103 15.89 -1.85 0.71
C LYS A 103 16.26 -0.36 0.70
N LYS A 104 15.75 0.40 1.67
CA LYS A 104 16.29 1.72 1.97
C LYS A 104 17.76 1.49 2.35
N ILE A 105 18.69 2.05 1.58
CA ILE A 105 20.05 2.24 2.08
C ILE A 105 19.88 3.32 3.15
N ASN A 106 19.93 2.91 4.43
CA ASN A 106 19.96 3.85 5.53
C ASN A 106 21.27 4.64 5.39
N LYS A 107 21.21 5.86 4.84
CA LYS A 107 22.22 6.86 5.17
C LYS A 107 21.99 7.18 6.65
N ILE A 108 22.83 6.61 7.49
CA ILE A 108 23.03 7.04 8.86
C ILE A 108 23.31 8.55 8.76
N PRO A 109 22.52 9.43 9.40
CA PRO A 109 22.89 10.84 9.46
C PRO A 109 24.19 10.95 10.25
N SER A 110 25.17 11.66 9.68
CA SER A 110 26.35 12.16 10.41
C SER A 110 25.95 13.26 11.38
#